data_AF-A0A7X6QE55-F1
#
_entry.id   AF-A0A7X6QE55-F1
#
_cell.length_a   1.000
_cell.length_b   1.000
_cell.length_c   1.000
_cell.angle_alpha   90.00
_cell.angle_beta   90.00
_cell.angle_gamma   90.00
#
_symmetry.space_group_name_H-M   'P 1'
#
loop_
_entity.id
_entity.type
_entity.pdbx_description
1 polymer ?
#
loop_
_entity_poly.entity_id
_entity_poly.type
_entity_poly.pdbx_seq_one_letter_code
_entity_poly.pdbx_strand_id
1 'polypeptide(L)'
;MLTKLKRQYHWLLEKYWREYIVVTICVTLNYLVSVLPPWFAGHAADRIFASNLTVGSLLAYVAIMLMVTVLAYVSGYFWSYYLVKAYDVTELMARQRTFSKLLNQNAPFFLAQSTGSLMGKSTNDVASIAEMAGFGMMMLFDSTLYQLVILAIMAINGSWQLTLLTFLPYPFLIFLSRKIGKLLYSEYDLAQQAFDDINDHVLENIQGIRVIRAFVMEDQEGKQFAERTSHLFRQNMKVARLDALFMPASRLIQGTSFIIALLFGARLIGQGTITIGQLMSHVFYLGMLAWPMIAMGELINIAQQATASMDRVQEIW
;
A
#
# COMPACT_ATOMS: atom_id res chain seq x y z
N MET A 1 -2.31 17.74 -5.69
CA MET A 1 -1.37 16.60 -5.63
C MET A 1 -1.31 15.86 -6.97
N LEU A 2 -2.40 15.25 -7.43
CA LEU A 2 -2.44 14.47 -8.69
C LEU A 2 -2.01 15.26 -9.94
N THR A 3 -2.38 16.54 -10.04
CA THR A 3 -1.94 17.42 -11.14
C THR A 3 -0.42 17.67 -11.13
N LYS A 4 0.18 17.81 -9.94
CA LYS A 4 1.64 17.96 -9.77
C LYS A 4 2.36 16.68 -10.18
N LEU A 5 1.88 15.51 -9.73
CA LEU A 5 2.40 14.21 -10.12
C LEU A 5 2.30 13.99 -11.63
N LYS A 6 1.14 14.23 -12.24
CA LYS A 6 0.97 14.11 -13.70
C LYS A 6 2.00 14.96 -14.47
N ARG A 7 2.27 16.18 -14.01
CA ARG A 7 3.29 17.06 -14.60
C ARG A 7 4.71 16.50 -14.39
N GLN A 8 5.04 16.04 -13.19
CA GLN A 8 6.35 15.49 -12.84
C GLN A 8 6.70 14.21 -13.60
N TYR A 9 5.70 13.36 -13.86
CA TYR A 9 5.86 12.07 -14.56
C TYR A 9 5.54 12.15 -16.06
N HIS A 10 5.38 13.37 -16.61
CA HIS A 10 5.00 13.55 -18.01
C HIS A 10 5.97 12.84 -18.99
N TRP A 11 7.27 12.90 -18.72
CA TRP A 11 8.33 12.25 -19.52
C TRP A 11 8.18 10.72 -19.60
N LEU A 12 7.62 10.09 -18.56
CA LEU A 12 7.37 8.65 -18.50
C LEU A 12 6.05 8.32 -19.22
N LEU A 13 5.02 9.11 -18.94
CA LEU A 13 3.68 8.95 -19.51
C LEU A 13 3.70 9.07 -21.03
N GLU A 14 4.44 10.03 -21.60
CA GLU A 14 4.55 10.18 -23.06
C GLU A 14 5.21 8.98 -23.73
N LYS A 15 6.24 8.40 -23.09
CA LYS A 15 6.98 7.28 -23.66
C LYS A 15 6.23 5.95 -23.54
N TYR A 16 5.51 5.73 -22.45
CA TYR A 16 4.84 4.46 -22.13
C TYR A 16 3.30 4.53 -22.11
N TRP A 17 2.69 5.53 -22.76
CA TRP A 17 1.23 5.76 -22.71
C TRP A 17 0.40 4.51 -23.08
N ARG A 18 0.87 3.70 -24.04
CA ARG A 18 0.19 2.47 -24.46
C ARG A 18 0.16 1.42 -23.35
N GLU A 19 1.27 1.27 -22.64
CA GLU A 19 1.37 0.33 -21.53
C GLU A 19 0.49 0.77 -20.36
N TYR A 20 0.45 2.07 -20.05
CA TYR A 20 -0.47 2.63 -19.05
C TYR A 20 -1.95 2.42 -19.39
N ILE A 21 -2.33 2.46 -20.67
CA ILE A 21 -3.69 2.13 -21.10
C ILE A 21 -3.98 0.64 -20.88
N VAL A 22 -3.08 -0.25 -21.30
CA VAL A 22 -3.24 -1.71 -21.10
C VAL A 22 -3.39 -2.02 -19.61
N VAL A 23 -2.52 -1.46 -18.79
CA VAL A 23 -2.53 -1.49 -17.33
C VAL A 23 -3.87 -1.06 -16.76
N THR A 24 -4.38 0.11 -17.19
CA THR A 24 -5.67 0.64 -16.72
C THR A 24 -6.83 -0.27 -17.12
N ILE A 25 -6.81 -0.85 -18.31
CA ILE A 25 -7.85 -1.78 -18.77
C ILE A 25 -7.79 -3.09 -17.98
N CYS A 26 -6.60 -3.68 -17.86
CA CYS A 26 -6.38 -4.93 -17.12
C CYS A 26 -6.78 -4.78 -15.65
N VAL A 27 -6.46 -3.67 -14.99
CA VAL A 27 -6.84 -3.46 -13.59
C VAL A 27 -8.33 -3.24 -13.42
N THR A 28 -8.94 -2.46 -14.32
CA THR A 28 -10.39 -2.23 -14.28
C THR A 28 -11.13 -3.55 -14.45
N LEU A 29 -10.71 -4.37 -15.43
CA LEU A 29 -11.25 -5.71 -15.63
C LEU A 29 -11.03 -6.58 -14.39
N ASN A 30 -9.81 -6.59 -13.84
CA ASN A 30 -9.49 -7.37 -12.65
C ASN A 30 -10.38 -7.01 -11.46
N TYR A 31 -10.58 -5.72 -11.21
CA TYR A 31 -11.45 -5.25 -10.13
C TYR A 31 -12.91 -5.60 -10.34
N LEU A 32 -13.43 -5.46 -11.56
CA LEU A 32 -14.80 -5.88 -11.88
C LEU A 32 -14.99 -7.38 -11.63
N VAL A 33 -14.02 -8.20 -12.05
CA VAL A 33 -14.06 -9.66 -11.89
C VAL A 33 -13.88 -10.07 -10.42
N SER A 34 -13.00 -9.40 -9.68
CA SER A 34 -12.69 -9.71 -8.27
C SER A 34 -13.85 -9.43 -7.31
N VAL A 35 -14.82 -8.61 -7.72
CA VAL A 35 -16.02 -8.30 -6.92
C VAL A 35 -17.18 -9.28 -7.22
N LEU A 36 -17.07 -10.11 -8.26
CA LEU A 36 -18.09 -11.12 -8.57
C LEU A 36 -18.22 -12.23 -7.52
N PRO A 37 -17.16 -12.78 -6.91
CA PRO A 37 -17.32 -13.93 -6.02
C PRO A 37 -18.26 -13.68 -4.83
N PRO A 38 -18.19 -12.54 -4.11
CA PRO A 38 -19.19 -12.20 -3.10
C PRO A 38 -20.63 -12.12 -3.63
N TRP A 39 -20.83 -11.50 -4.80
CA TRP A 39 -22.15 -11.40 -5.45
C TRP A 39 -22.76 -12.77 -5.70
N PHE A 40 -21.96 -13.67 -6.27
CA PHE A 40 -22.34 -15.05 -6.53
C PHE A 40 -22.58 -15.84 -5.24
N ALA A 41 -21.77 -15.63 -4.20
CA ALA A 41 -21.98 -16.26 -2.90
C ALA A 41 -23.34 -15.86 -2.31
N GLY A 42 -23.75 -14.59 -2.45
CA GLY A 42 -25.09 -14.15 -2.08
C GLY A 42 -26.19 -14.80 -2.91
N HIS A 43 -26.05 -14.83 -4.24
CA HIS A 43 -27.05 -15.48 -5.11
C HIS A 43 -27.19 -16.98 -4.84
N ALA A 44 -26.07 -17.64 -4.55
CA ALA A 44 -26.07 -19.05 -4.14
C ALA A 44 -26.80 -19.21 -2.80
N ALA A 45 -26.55 -18.33 -1.83
CA ALA A 45 -27.27 -18.34 -0.55
C ALA A 45 -28.78 -18.17 -0.75
N ASP A 46 -29.23 -17.20 -1.55
CA ASP A 46 -30.65 -17.00 -1.84
C ASP A 46 -31.31 -18.24 -2.46
N ARG A 47 -30.63 -18.92 -3.39
CA ARG A 47 -31.15 -20.16 -3.99
C ARG A 47 -31.18 -21.34 -3.01
N ILE A 48 -30.22 -21.40 -2.09
CA ILE A 48 -30.22 -22.40 -1.00
C ILE A 48 -31.40 -22.15 -0.08
N PHE A 49 -31.63 -20.90 0.35
CA PHE A 49 -32.76 -20.54 1.20
C PHE A 49 -34.11 -20.76 0.52
N ALA A 50 -34.19 -20.52 -0.80
CA ALA A 50 -35.38 -20.80 -1.59
C ALA A 50 -35.58 -22.30 -1.93
N SER A 51 -34.68 -23.20 -1.49
CA SER A 51 -34.69 -24.64 -1.79
C SER A 51 -34.75 -24.98 -3.30
N ASN A 52 -34.30 -24.07 -4.16
CA ASN A 52 -34.37 -24.18 -5.62
C ASN A 52 -33.03 -24.58 -6.27
N LEU A 53 -32.09 -25.08 -5.46
CA LEU A 53 -30.75 -25.40 -5.93
C LEU A 53 -30.71 -26.81 -6.55
N THR A 54 -30.70 -26.89 -7.87
CA THR A 54 -30.46 -28.16 -8.58
C THR A 54 -28.97 -28.43 -8.74
N VAL A 55 -28.57 -29.71 -8.83
CA VAL A 55 -27.17 -30.11 -9.05
C VAL A 55 -26.59 -29.47 -10.32
N GLY A 56 -27.40 -29.36 -11.39
CA GLY A 56 -27.02 -28.68 -12.62
C GLY A 56 -26.74 -27.18 -12.42
N SER A 57 -27.57 -26.50 -11.62
CA SER A 57 -27.36 -25.09 -11.30
C SER A 57 -26.10 -24.87 -10.46
N LEU A 58 -25.81 -25.77 -9.52
CA LEU A 58 -24.61 -25.72 -8.70
C LEU A 58 -23.34 -25.92 -9.54
N LEU A 59 -23.32 -26.92 -10.44
CA LEU A 59 -22.20 -27.14 -11.35
C LEU A 59 -21.96 -25.93 -12.28
N ALA A 60 -23.02 -25.29 -12.75
CA ALA A 60 -22.91 -24.06 -13.52
C ALA A 60 -22.28 -22.92 -12.69
N TYR A 61 -22.67 -22.74 -11.42
CA TYR A 61 -22.03 -21.76 -10.53
C TYR A 61 -20.54 -22.03 -10.32
N VAL A 62 -20.17 -23.29 -10.08
CA VAL A 62 -18.76 -23.68 -9.92
C VAL A 62 -17.97 -23.43 -11.20
N ALA A 63 -18.53 -23.75 -12.37
CA ALA A 63 -17.88 -23.51 -13.66
C ALA A 63 -17.68 -22.01 -13.91
N ILE A 64 -18.69 -21.18 -13.62
CA ILE A 64 -18.59 -19.72 -13.75
C ILE A 64 -17.56 -19.17 -12.76
N MET A 65 -17.55 -19.64 -11.52
CA MET A 65 -16.54 -19.26 -10.53
C MET A 65 -15.12 -19.59 -10.97
N LEU A 66 -14.90 -20.79 -11.50
CA LEU A 66 -13.60 -21.17 -12.05
C LEU A 66 -13.19 -20.24 -13.21
N MET A 67 -14.12 -19.93 -14.11
CA MET A 67 -13.86 -18.99 -15.20
C MET A 67 -13.51 -17.58 -14.68
N VAL A 68 -14.25 -17.08 -13.69
CA VAL A 68 -14.00 -15.80 -13.00
C VAL A 68 -12.63 -15.80 -12.34
N THR A 69 -12.25 -16.88 -11.65
CA THR A 69 -10.93 -17.01 -11.02
C THR A 69 -9.80 -17.03 -12.05
N VAL A 70 -9.95 -17.77 -13.15
CA VAL A 70 -8.96 -17.79 -14.23
C VAL A 70 -8.84 -16.40 -14.86
N LEU A 71 -9.97 -15.73 -15.12
CA LEU A 71 -9.96 -14.38 -15.69
C LEU A 71 -9.28 -13.38 -14.75
N ALA A 72 -9.61 -13.41 -13.45
CA ALA A 72 -8.98 -12.59 -12.42
C ALA A 72 -7.46 -12.84 -12.34
N TYR A 73 -7.04 -14.10 -12.40
CA TYR A 73 -5.62 -14.46 -12.38
C TYR A 73 -4.89 -13.92 -13.60
N VAL A 74 -5.44 -14.11 -14.81
CA VAL A 74 -4.83 -13.62 -16.06
C VAL A 74 -4.76 -12.09 -16.07
N SER A 75 -5.86 -11.40 -15.72
CA SER A 75 -5.86 -9.94 -15.64
C SER A 75 -4.92 -9.41 -14.56
N GLY A 76 -4.87 -10.09 -13.41
CA GLY A 76 -4.00 -9.77 -12.28
C GLY A 76 -2.52 -9.95 -12.63
N TYR A 77 -2.18 -11.01 -13.38
CA TYR A 77 -0.83 -11.24 -13.87
C TYR A 77 -0.35 -10.10 -14.76
N PHE A 78 -1.13 -9.73 -15.78
CA PHE A 78 -0.74 -8.64 -16.69
C PHE A 78 -0.63 -7.31 -15.95
N TRP A 79 -1.63 -6.98 -15.13
CA TRP A 79 -1.61 -5.78 -14.30
C TRP A 79 -0.36 -5.72 -13.41
N SER A 80 -0.07 -6.78 -12.66
CA SER A 80 1.09 -6.85 -11.76
C SER A 80 2.41 -6.76 -12.52
N TYR A 81 2.54 -7.48 -13.65
CA TYR A 81 3.72 -7.44 -14.49
C TYR A 81 4.03 -6.02 -14.97
N TYR A 82 3.03 -5.31 -15.51
CA TYR A 82 3.25 -3.97 -16.01
C TYR A 82 3.48 -2.93 -14.90
N LEU A 83 2.92 -3.11 -13.70
CA LEU A 83 3.24 -2.26 -12.55
C LEU A 83 4.70 -2.40 -12.13
N VAL A 84 5.19 -3.64 -12.00
CA VAL A 84 6.60 -3.89 -11.65
C VAL A 84 7.52 -3.39 -12.75
N LYS A 85 7.15 -3.62 -14.02
CA LYS A 85 7.87 -3.03 -15.16
C LYS A 85 7.90 -1.51 -15.10
N ALA A 86 6.79 -0.86 -14.73
CA ALA A 86 6.75 0.60 -14.58
C ALA A 86 7.70 1.09 -13.50
N TYR A 87 7.83 0.38 -12.37
CA TYR A 87 8.84 0.64 -11.35
C TYR A 87 10.26 0.56 -11.96
N ASP A 88 10.62 -0.60 -12.53
CA ASP A 88 11.99 -0.86 -13.02
C ASP A 88 12.42 0.10 -14.14
N VAL A 89 11.52 0.35 -15.09
CA VAL A 89 11.77 1.26 -16.22
C VAL A 89 11.91 2.69 -15.73
N THR A 90 11.08 3.12 -14.78
CA THR A 90 11.18 4.46 -14.19
C THR A 90 12.50 4.63 -13.47
N GLU A 91 12.90 3.64 -12.68
CA GLU A 91 14.17 3.65 -11.95
C GLU A 91 15.35 3.75 -12.92
N LEU A 92 15.39 2.88 -13.93
CA LEU A 92 16.44 2.84 -14.95
C LEU A 92 16.55 4.20 -15.67
N MET A 93 15.43 4.73 -16.15
CA MET A 93 15.41 5.97 -16.93
C MET A 93 15.78 7.18 -16.08
N ALA A 94 15.24 7.28 -14.85
CA ALA A 94 15.57 8.36 -13.95
C ALA A 94 17.06 8.31 -13.56
N ARG A 95 17.60 7.12 -13.26
CA ARG A 95 19.03 6.94 -12.95
C ARG A 95 19.92 7.31 -14.12
N GLN A 96 19.62 6.82 -15.32
CA GLN A 96 20.37 7.15 -16.54
C GLN A 96 20.33 8.65 -16.83
N ARG A 97 19.16 9.28 -16.76
CA ARG A 97 19.00 10.72 -16.99
C ARG A 97 19.81 11.55 -15.98
N THR A 98 19.69 11.23 -14.69
CA THR A 98 20.45 11.91 -13.63
C THR A 98 21.95 11.73 -13.85
N PHE A 99 22.41 10.52 -14.11
CA PHE A 99 23.83 10.23 -14.33
C PHE A 99 24.39 10.95 -15.56
N SER A 100 23.69 10.89 -16.71
CA SER A 100 24.10 11.61 -17.92
C SER A 100 24.14 13.11 -17.72
N LYS A 101 23.22 13.70 -16.94
CA LYS A 101 23.25 15.13 -16.63
C LYS A 101 24.45 15.48 -15.75
N LEU A 102 24.73 14.69 -14.71
CA LEU A 102 25.89 14.88 -13.84
C LEU A 102 27.21 14.84 -14.62
N LEU A 103 27.38 13.88 -15.53
CA LEU A 103 28.60 13.77 -16.34
C LEU A 103 28.85 14.98 -17.26
N ASN A 104 27.82 15.77 -17.56
CA ASN A 104 27.90 16.96 -18.40
C ASN A 104 27.99 18.27 -17.60
N GLN A 105 28.12 18.21 -16.27
CA GLN A 105 28.25 19.39 -15.42
C GLN A 105 29.70 19.90 -15.33
N ASN A 106 29.85 21.18 -15.05
CA ASN A 106 31.15 21.84 -14.88
C ASN A 106 31.63 21.83 -13.42
N ALA A 107 32.90 22.16 -13.17
CA ALA A 107 33.48 22.18 -11.83
C ALA A 107 32.73 23.08 -10.82
N PRO A 108 32.25 24.29 -11.17
CA PRO A 108 31.44 25.11 -10.26
C PRO A 108 30.19 24.41 -9.71
N PHE A 109 29.49 23.61 -10.53
CA PHE A 109 28.34 22.83 -10.08
C PHE A 109 28.72 21.85 -8.97
N PHE A 110 29.83 21.12 -9.15
CA PHE A 110 30.32 20.15 -8.16
C PHE A 110 30.87 20.82 -6.89
N LEU A 111 31.38 22.05 -6.97
CA LEU A 111 31.81 22.82 -5.80
C LEU A 111 30.62 23.34 -4.97
N ALA A 112 29.47 23.56 -5.60
CA ALA A 112 28.25 24.05 -4.95
C ALA A 112 27.39 22.92 -4.33
N GLN A 113 27.67 21.65 -4.63
CA GLN A 113 26.88 20.50 -4.21
C GLN A 113 27.72 19.50 -3.43
N SER A 114 27.20 18.96 -2.32
CA SER A 114 27.92 17.92 -1.58
C SER A 114 27.85 16.57 -2.32
N THR A 115 28.94 15.80 -2.29
CA THR A 115 28.99 14.45 -2.89
C THR A 115 27.87 13.55 -2.35
N GLY A 116 27.57 13.62 -1.06
CA GLY A 116 26.48 12.88 -0.43
C GLY A 116 25.09 13.26 -0.99
N SER A 117 24.85 14.56 -1.24
CA SER A 117 23.61 15.04 -1.89
C SER A 117 23.46 14.45 -3.30
N LEU A 118 24.54 14.45 -4.09
CA LEU A 118 24.53 13.90 -5.45
C LEU A 118 24.32 12.37 -5.45
N MET A 119 24.94 11.64 -4.51
CA MET A 119 24.70 10.21 -4.34
C MET A 119 23.27 9.92 -3.92
N GLY A 120 22.72 10.65 -2.94
CA GLY A 120 21.34 10.49 -2.48
C GLY A 120 20.31 10.77 -3.59
N LYS A 121 20.52 11.83 -4.38
CA LYS A 121 19.70 12.15 -5.56
C LYS A 121 19.78 11.07 -6.64
N SER A 122 20.91 10.39 -6.78
CA SER A 122 21.12 9.34 -7.80
C SER A 122 20.65 7.94 -7.37
N THR A 123 20.32 7.76 -6.09
CA THR A 123 19.96 6.46 -5.50
C THR A 123 18.58 6.53 -4.84
N ASN A 124 18.50 7.04 -3.60
CA ASN A 124 17.30 7.06 -2.77
C ASN A 124 16.15 7.87 -3.40
N ASP A 125 16.46 9.01 -4.01
CA ASP A 125 15.41 9.81 -4.68
C ASP A 125 14.89 9.16 -5.93
N VAL A 126 15.79 8.59 -6.74
CA VAL A 126 15.41 7.83 -7.94
C VAL A 126 14.54 6.63 -7.56
N ALA A 127 14.90 5.91 -6.49
CA ALA A 127 14.10 4.80 -5.97
C ALA A 127 12.71 5.26 -5.51
N SER A 128 12.63 6.37 -4.77
CA SER A 128 11.35 6.95 -4.32
C SER A 128 10.45 7.37 -5.49
N ILE A 129 11.05 7.90 -6.57
CA ILE A 129 10.34 8.23 -7.82
C ILE A 129 9.82 6.95 -8.51
N ALA A 130 10.63 5.90 -8.56
CA ALA A 130 10.23 4.62 -9.13
C ALA A 130 9.11 3.94 -8.32
N GLU A 131 9.20 4.00 -6.99
CA GLU A 131 8.22 3.45 -6.06
C GLU A 131 6.83 4.03 -6.30
N MET A 132 6.74 5.35 -6.51
CA MET A 132 5.47 6.00 -6.85
C MET A 132 4.92 5.55 -8.22
N ALA A 133 5.78 5.30 -9.20
CA ALA A 133 5.36 4.85 -10.53
C ALA A 133 4.81 3.41 -10.54
N GLY A 134 5.30 2.54 -9.66
CA GLY A 134 4.82 1.18 -9.48
C GLY A 134 3.82 1.05 -8.32
N PHE A 135 4.34 0.90 -7.11
CA PHE A 135 3.54 0.67 -5.90
C PHE A 135 2.59 1.83 -5.58
N GLY A 136 3.04 3.08 -5.74
CA GLY A 136 2.16 4.24 -5.57
C GLY A 136 1.00 4.27 -6.56
N MET A 137 1.21 3.81 -7.80
CA MET A 137 0.12 3.67 -8.78
C MET A 137 -0.85 2.56 -8.38
N MET A 138 -0.35 1.42 -7.87
CA MET A 138 -1.20 0.36 -7.33
C MET A 138 -2.12 0.90 -6.22
N MET A 139 -1.53 1.62 -5.27
CA MET A 139 -2.26 2.24 -4.16
C MET A 139 -3.29 3.26 -4.65
N LEU A 140 -2.97 4.03 -5.70
CA LEU A 140 -3.91 4.95 -6.33
C LEU A 140 -5.15 4.21 -6.86
N PHE A 141 -4.96 3.13 -7.61
CA PHE A 141 -6.08 2.36 -8.16
C PHE A 141 -6.89 1.62 -7.09
N ASP A 142 -6.24 1.05 -6.07
CA ASP A 142 -6.90 0.37 -4.96
C ASP A 142 -7.76 1.34 -4.14
N SER A 143 -7.21 2.50 -3.79
CA SER A 143 -7.90 3.52 -2.97
C SER A 143 -8.94 4.35 -3.73
N THR A 144 -8.98 4.26 -5.06
CA THR A 144 -9.96 5.01 -5.88
C THR A 144 -10.86 4.08 -6.66
N LEU A 145 -10.34 3.47 -7.74
CA LEU A 145 -11.13 2.67 -8.67
C LEU A 145 -11.71 1.43 -8.00
N TYR A 146 -10.91 0.65 -7.29
CA TYR A 146 -11.38 -0.57 -6.62
C TYR A 146 -12.40 -0.25 -5.53
N GLN A 147 -12.10 0.74 -4.69
CA GLN A 147 -13.05 1.26 -3.69
C GLN A 147 -14.38 1.68 -4.33
N LEU A 148 -14.34 2.43 -5.44
CA LEU A 148 -15.52 2.91 -6.13
C LEU A 148 -16.34 1.76 -6.74
N VAL A 149 -15.68 0.75 -7.32
CA VAL A 149 -16.34 -0.44 -7.85
C VAL A 149 -17.05 -1.21 -6.74
N ILE A 150 -16.40 -1.41 -5.58
CA ILE A 150 -17.02 -2.09 -4.43
C ILE A 150 -18.23 -1.30 -3.94
N LEU A 151 -18.10 0.01 -3.70
CA LEU A 151 -19.19 0.85 -3.23
C LEU A 151 -20.36 0.92 -4.22
N ALA A 152 -20.06 0.99 -5.52
CA ALA A 152 -21.09 0.97 -6.56
C ALA A 152 -21.87 -0.35 -6.56
N ILE A 153 -21.17 -1.49 -6.47
CA ILE A 153 -21.82 -2.81 -6.45
C ILE A 153 -22.62 -3.02 -5.15
N MET A 154 -22.12 -2.57 -4.00
CA MET A 154 -22.88 -2.58 -2.75
C MET A 154 -24.17 -1.76 -2.85
N ALA A 155 -24.10 -0.56 -3.44
CA ALA A 155 -25.25 0.32 -3.59
C ALA A 155 -26.30 -0.21 -4.58
N ILE A 156 -25.85 -0.84 -5.67
CA ILE A 156 -26.73 -1.41 -6.71
C ILE A 156 -27.35 -2.74 -6.28
N ASN A 157 -26.56 -3.65 -5.70
CA ASN A 157 -27.02 -5.01 -5.38
C ASN A 157 -27.75 -5.10 -4.04
N GLY A 158 -27.38 -4.29 -3.05
CA GLY A 158 -28.07 -4.25 -1.76
C GLY A 158 -29.00 -3.05 -1.70
N SER A 159 -28.51 -2.01 -1.05
CA SER A 159 -29.23 -0.74 -0.89
C SER A 159 -28.19 0.37 -0.69
N TRP A 160 -28.44 1.52 -1.32
CA TRP A 160 -27.60 2.70 -1.14
C TRP A 160 -27.61 3.19 0.32
N GLN A 161 -28.75 3.06 1.02
CA GLN A 161 -28.88 3.40 2.44
C GLN A 161 -28.00 2.49 3.31
N LEU A 162 -28.05 1.18 3.07
CA LEU A 162 -27.23 0.21 3.81
C LEU A 162 -25.73 0.45 3.56
N THR A 163 -25.37 0.74 2.31
CA THR A 163 -23.98 1.05 1.91
C THR A 163 -23.47 2.27 2.64
N LEU A 164 -24.24 3.37 2.66
CA LEU A 164 -23.82 4.60 3.34
C LEU A 164 -23.63 4.39 4.85
N LEU A 165 -24.57 3.71 5.51
CA LEU A 165 -24.51 3.45 6.95
C LEU A 165 -23.32 2.57 7.33
N THR A 166 -23.07 1.52 6.55
CA THR A 166 -21.98 0.56 6.80
C THR A 166 -20.61 1.10 6.38
N PHE A 167 -20.56 2.07 5.46
CA PHE A 167 -19.33 2.77 5.08
C PHE A 167 -18.92 3.86 6.08
N LEU A 168 -19.86 4.41 6.84
CA LEU A 168 -19.63 5.53 7.77
C LEU A 168 -18.49 5.32 8.80
N PRO A 169 -18.22 4.10 9.33
CA PRO A 169 -17.06 3.85 10.17
C PRO A 169 -15.71 3.92 9.44
N TYR A 170 -15.64 3.66 8.13
CA TYR A 170 -14.38 3.56 7.40
C TYR A 170 -13.59 4.88 7.28
N PRO A 171 -14.19 6.07 7.07
CA PRO A 171 -13.46 7.33 7.15
C PRO A 171 -12.66 7.52 8.45
N PHE A 172 -13.12 6.96 9.57
CA PHE A 172 -12.36 6.96 10.82
C PHE A 172 -11.09 6.09 10.74
N LEU A 173 -11.11 5.01 9.96
CA LEU A 173 -9.92 4.19 9.70
C LEU A 173 -8.85 4.96 8.94
N ILE A 174 -9.21 5.80 7.96
CA ILE A 174 -8.25 6.68 7.26
C ILE A 174 -7.59 7.63 8.26
N PHE A 175 -8.38 8.25 9.15
CA PHE A 175 -7.87 9.16 10.15
C PHE A 175 -6.89 8.46 11.11
N LEU A 176 -7.26 7.28 11.59
CA LEU A 176 -6.45 6.49 12.50
C LEU A 176 -5.17 5.99 11.83
N SER A 177 -5.26 5.50 10.59
CA SER A 177 -4.11 5.07 9.78
C SER A 177 -3.12 6.22 9.59
N ARG A 178 -3.58 7.42 9.22
CA ARG A 178 -2.70 8.59 9.10
C ARG A 178 -2.00 8.95 10.40
N LYS A 179 -2.73 8.92 11.52
CA LYS A 179 -2.18 9.28 12.83
C LYS A 179 -1.14 8.26 13.31
N ILE A 180 -1.44 6.96 13.20
CA ILE A 180 -0.51 5.89 13.55
C ILE A 180 0.69 5.92 12.61
N GLY A 181 0.47 6.03 11.30
CA GLY A 181 1.54 6.07 10.29
C GLY A 181 2.54 7.21 10.52
N LYS A 182 2.05 8.41 10.86
CA LYS A 182 2.92 9.56 11.19
C LYS A 182 3.78 9.29 12.43
N LEU A 183 3.19 8.68 13.47
CA LEU A 183 3.93 8.36 14.70
C LEU A 183 4.93 7.23 14.46
N LEU A 184 4.52 6.22 13.70
CA LEU A 184 5.35 5.08 13.28
C LEU A 184 6.59 5.56 12.53
N TYR A 185 6.43 6.49 11.58
CA TYR A 185 7.56 7.12 10.86
C TYR A 185 8.56 7.76 11.82
N SER A 186 8.09 8.53 12.80
CA SER A 186 8.97 9.18 13.79
C SER A 186 9.71 8.18 14.68
N GLU A 187 9.07 7.07 15.07
CA GLU A 187 9.74 6.04 15.88
C GLU A 187 10.71 5.19 15.05
N TYR A 188 10.43 5.00 13.76
CA TYR A 188 11.38 4.37 12.83
C TYR A 188 12.68 5.18 12.71
N ASP A 189 12.59 6.51 12.60
CA ASP A 189 13.78 7.38 12.57
C ASP A 189 14.63 7.23 13.84
N LEU A 190 13.99 7.15 15.02
CA LEU A 190 14.69 6.93 16.29
C LEU A 190 15.32 5.54 16.39
N ALA A 191 14.64 4.51 15.87
CA ALA A 191 15.19 3.16 15.81
C ALA A 191 16.40 3.08 14.87
N GLN A 192 16.36 3.80 13.75
CA GLN A 192 17.49 3.87 12.81
C GLN A 192 18.69 4.57 13.45
N GLN A 193 18.49 5.71 14.13
CA GLN A 193 19.58 6.39 14.85
C GLN A 193 20.24 5.50 15.91
N ALA A 194 19.44 4.71 16.64
CA ALA A 194 19.97 3.75 17.61
C ALA A 194 20.76 2.60 16.96
N PHE A 195 20.41 2.23 15.72
CA PHE A 195 21.14 1.23 14.94
C PHE A 195 22.47 1.78 14.43
N ASP A 196 22.48 3.04 13.98
CA ASP A 196 23.68 3.73 13.53
C ASP A 196 24.70 3.88 14.67
N ASP A 197 24.27 4.25 15.89
CA ASP A 197 25.14 4.33 17.09
C ASP A 197 25.82 2.98 17.43
N ILE A 198 25.10 1.87 17.26
CA ILE A 198 25.69 0.53 17.44
C ILE A 198 26.76 0.25 16.38
N ASN A 199 26.49 0.58 15.10
CA ASN A 199 27.46 0.33 14.03
C ASN A 199 28.72 1.16 14.20
N ASP A 200 28.59 2.44 14.55
CA ASP A 200 29.72 3.32 14.81
C ASP A 200 30.58 2.79 15.97
N HIS A 201 29.94 2.37 17.06
CA HIS A 201 30.63 1.77 18.20
C HIS A 201 31.35 0.46 17.85
N VAL A 202 30.73 -0.41 17.05
CA VAL A 202 31.36 -1.65 16.58
C VAL A 202 32.57 -1.36 15.69
N LEU A 203 32.45 -0.37 14.79
CA LEU A 203 33.56 0.04 13.92
C LEU A 203 34.73 0.59 14.74
N GLU A 204 34.46 1.45 15.72
CA GLU A 204 35.48 1.97 16.64
C GLU A 204 36.17 0.84 17.40
N ASN A 205 35.41 -0.12 17.93
CA ASN A 205 35.97 -1.26 18.66
C ASN A 205 36.82 -2.19 17.79
N ILE A 206 36.44 -2.39 16.52
CA ILE A 206 37.23 -3.19 15.58
C ILE A 206 38.54 -2.47 15.22
N GLN A 207 38.48 -1.17 14.93
CA GLN A 207 39.67 -0.37 14.62
C GLN A 207 40.60 -0.23 15.82
N GLY A 208 40.03 -0.08 17.02
CA GLY A 208 40.71 0.07 18.30
C GLY A 208 41.03 -1.23 19.04
N ILE A 209 40.81 -2.41 18.42
CA ILE A 209 40.86 -3.70 19.14
C ILE A 209 42.18 -3.96 19.87
N ARG A 210 43.30 -3.45 19.34
CA ARG A 210 44.62 -3.57 19.98
C ARG A 210 44.70 -2.75 21.27
N VAL A 211 44.06 -1.58 21.32
CA VAL A 211 44.01 -0.71 22.50
C VAL A 211 43.12 -1.35 23.56
N ILE A 212 41.94 -1.83 23.17
CA ILE A 212 41.01 -2.50 24.08
C ILE A 212 41.69 -3.69 24.78
N ARG A 213 42.41 -4.53 24.02
CA ARG A 213 43.16 -5.66 24.58
C ARG A 213 44.36 -5.24 25.42
N ALA A 214 45.06 -4.18 25.02
CA ALA A 214 46.21 -3.67 25.77
C ALA A 214 45.81 -3.14 27.16
N PHE A 215 44.59 -2.61 27.30
CA PHE A 215 44.04 -2.10 28.56
C PHE A 215 43.07 -3.08 29.25
N VAL A 216 42.87 -4.29 28.72
CA VAL A 216 41.97 -5.32 29.27
C VAL A 216 40.53 -4.80 29.48
N MET A 217 40.01 -4.09 28.48
CA MET A 217 38.69 -3.43 28.52
C MET A 217 37.57 -4.24 27.84
N GLU A 218 37.79 -5.51 27.49
CA GLU A 218 36.83 -6.32 26.72
C GLU A 218 35.46 -6.43 27.41
N ASP A 219 35.44 -6.68 28.72
CA ASP A 219 34.20 -6.79 29.49
C ASP A 219 33.46 -5.44 29.59
N GLN A 220 34.20 -4.34 29.65
CA GLN A 220 33.64 -2.99 29.70
C GLN A 220 32.99 -2.64 28.36
N GLU A 221 33.67 -2.92 27.25
CA GLU A 221 33.13 -2.75 25.90
C GLU A 221 31.93 -3.68 25.65
N GLY A 222 31.97 -4.92 26.16
CA GLY A 222 30.83 -5.84 26.11
C GLY A 222 29.59 -5.28 26.81
N LYS A 223 29.74 -4.64 27.98
CA LYS A 223 28.64 -3.98 28.70
C LYS A 223 28.08 -2.79 27.92
N GLN A 224 28.95 -1.94 27.39
CA GLN A 224 28.55 -0.79 26.56
C GLN A 224 27.78 -1.22 25.31
N PHE A 225 28.24 -2.27 24.63
CA PHE A 225 27.54 -2.86 23.50
C PHE A 225 26.16 -3.42 23.89
N ALA A 226 26.05 -4.08 25.03
CA ALA A 226 24.77 -4.60 25.54
C ALA A 226 23.77 -3.48 25.88
N GLU A 227 24.24 -2.36 26.43
CA GLU A 227 23.40 -1.19 26.72
C GLU A 227 22.84 -0.55 25.45
N ARG A 228 23.69 -0.34 24.43
CA ARG A 228 23.28 0.19 23.12
C ARG A 228 22.30 -0.75 22.41
N THR A 229 22.60 -2.04 22.39
CA THR A 229 21.70 -3.07 21.84
C THR A 229 20.34 -3.08 22.55
N SER A 230 20.33 -2.93 23.88
CA SER A 230 19.10 -2.82 24.66
C SER A 230 18.31 -1.54 24.33
N HIS A 231 19.00 -0.43 24.03
CA HIS A 231 18.36 0.81 23.57
C HIS A 231 17.70 0.60 22.20
N LEU A 232 18.43 0.04 21.22
CA LEU A 232 17.89 -0.32 19.91
C LEU A 232 16.67 -1.24 20.03
N PHE A 233 16.73 -2.26 20.88
CA PHE A 233 15.61 -3.15 21.14
C PHE A 233 14.37 -2.38 21.62
N ARG A 234 14.53 -1.45 22.57
CA ARG A 234 13.42 -0.63 23.07
C ARG A 234 12.79 0.25 21.98
N GLN A 235 13.59 0.85 21.10
CA GLN A 235 13.06 1.65 19.99
C GLN A 235 12.31 0.78 18.98
N ASN A 236 12.90 -0.35 18.55
CA ASN A 236 12.21 -1.30 17.68
C ASN A 236 10.92 -1.86 18.30
N MET A 237 10.88 -2.06 19.63
CA MET A 237 9.67 -2.50 20.31
C MET A 237 8.55 -1.45 20.24
N LYS A 238 8.87 -0.15 20.27
CA LYS A 238 7.86 0.92 20.06
C LYS A 238 7.32 0.89 18.63
N VAL A 239 8.21 0.77 17.65
CA VAL A 239 7.83 0.61 16.23
C VAL A 239 6.89 -0.59 16.06
N ALA A 240 7.29 -1.76 16.57
CA ALA A 240 6.48 -2.98 16.50
C ALA A 240 5.11 -2.83 17.17
N ARG A 241 5.04 -2.14 18.32
CA ARG A 241 3.76 -1.88 19.00
C ARG A 241 2.85 -0.97 18.19
N LEU A 242 3.39 0.07 17.56
CA LEU A 242 2.62 0.98 16.72
C LEU A 242 2.13 0.31 15.44
N ASP A 243 3.00 -0.44 14.78
CA ASP A 243 2.65 -1.23 13.60
C ASP A 243 1.54 -2.25 13.92
N ALA A 244 1.67 -2.96 15.05
CA ALA A 244 0.67 -3.93 15.50
C ALA A 244 -0.72 -3.33 15.77
N LEU A 245 -0.87 -2.01 15.96
CA LEU A 245 -2.17 -1.37 16.20
C LEU A 245 -3.04 -1.26 14.93
N PHE A 246 -2.46 -1.33 13.73
CA PHE A 246 -3.21 -1.20 12.48
C PHE A 246 -4.25 -2.31 12.30
N MET A 247 -3.86 -3.57 12.55
CA MET A 247 -4.73 -4.73 12.38
C MET A 247 -5.94 -4.71 13.35
N PRO A 248 -5.77 -4.53 14.67
CA PRO A 248 -6.89 -4.38 15.61
C PRO A 248 -7.80 -3.21 15.28
N ALA A 249 -7.24 -2.05 14.92
CA ALA A 249 -8.01 -0.89 14.51
C ALA A 249 -8.90 -1.19 13.30
N SER A 250 -8.32 -1.80 12.25
CA SER A 250 -9.06 -2.21 11.06
C SER A 250 -10.17 -3.22 11.40
N ARG A 251 -9.89 -4.21 12.25
CA ARG A 251 -10.90 -5.20 12.69
C ARG A 251 -12.04 -4.59 13.50
N LEU A 252 -11.77 -3.61 14.36
CA LEU A 252 -12.82 -2.92 15.11
C LEU A 252 -13.76 -2.15 14.18
N ILE A 253 -13.23 -1.50 13.15
CA ILE A 253 -14.02 -0.79 12.14
C ILE A 253 -14.85 -1.77 11.31
N GLN A 254 -14.22 -2.84 10.81
CA GLN A 254 -14.94 -3.91 10.10
C GLN A 254 -16.04 -4.54 10.96
N GLY A 255 -15.76 -4.83 12.24
CA GLY A 255 -16.72 -5.39 13.18
C GLY A 255 -17.88 -4.45 13.47
N THR A 256 -17.62 -3.15 13.61
CA THR A 256 -18.65 -2.13 13.78
C THR A 256 -19.54 -2.04 12.54
N SER A 257 -18.94 -1.97 11.35
CA SER A 257 -19.67 -1.97 10.08
C SER A 257 -20.48 -3.26 9.88
N PHE A 258 -19.96 -4.40 10.31
CA PHE A 258 -20.67 -5.67 10.29
C PHE A 258 -21.90 -5.67 11.20
N ILE A 259 -21.78 -5.18 12.44
CA ILE A 259 -22.92 -5.04 13.35
C ILE A 259 -23.99 -4.12 12.76
N ILE A 260 -23.59 -2.97 12.20
CA ILE A 260 -24.51 -2.05 11.51
C ILE A 260 -25.19 -2.77 10.34
N ALA A 261 -24.44 -3.53 9.54
CA ALA A 261 -24.98 -4.28 8.41
C ALA A 261 -26.04 -5.28 8.86
N LEU A 262 -25.81 -6.01 9.96
CA LEU A 262 -26.79 -6.96 10.49
C LEU A 262 -28.04 -6.27 11.04
N LEU A 263 -27.89 -5.23 11.87
CA LEU A 263 -29.02 -4.54 12.50
C LEU A 263 -29.94 -3.87 11.47
N PHE A 264 -29.36 -3.13 10.52
CA PHE A 264 -30.14 -2.45 9.48
C PHE A 264 -30.53 -3.38 8.33
N GLY A 265 -29.67 -4.33 7.98
CA GLY A 265 -29.95 -5.35 6.98
C GLY A 265 -31.12 -6.23 7.36
N ALA A 266 -31.21 -6.69 8.62
CA ALA A 266 -32.35 -7.45 9.12
C ALA A 266 -33.67 -6.69 8.96
N ARG A 267 -33.67 -5.38 9.22
CA ARG A 267 -34.84 -4.52 9.00
C ARG A 267 -35.22 -4.40 7.52
N LEU A 268 -34.23 -4.23 6.64
CA LEU A 268 -34.46 -4.12 5.19
C LEU A 268 -34.94 -5.44 4.58
N ILE A 269 -34.46 -6.58 5.10
CA ILE A 269 -34.99 -7.91 4.77
C ILE A 269 -36.46 -8.02 5.19
N GLY A 270 -36.79 -7.60 6.42
CA GLY A 270 -38.18 -7.59 6.90
C GLY A 270 -39.12 -6.70 6.09
N GLN A 271 -38.59 -5.68 5.40
CA GLN A 271 -39.33 -4.80 4.48
C GLN A 271 -39.35 -5.33 3.05
N GLY A 272 -38.70 -6.46 2.75
CA GLY A 272 -38.57 -7.01 1.40
C GLY A 272 -37.73 -6.16 0.46
N THR A 273 -36.93 -5.22 0.99
CA THR A 273 -36.07 -4.33 0.18
C THR A 273 -34.81 -5.03 -0.29
N ILE A 274 -34.25 -5.91 0.54
CA ILE A 274 -33.07 -6.73 0.20
C ILE A 274 -33.30 -8.19 0.58
N THR A 275 -32.57 -9.11 -0.06
CA THR A 275 -32.56 -10.54 0.27
C THR A 275 -31.48 -10.88 1.30
N ILE A 276 -31.54 -12.11 1.85
CA ILE A 276 -30.52 -12.63 2.77
C ILE A 276 -29.17 -12.74 2.04
N GLY A 277 -29.17 -13.21 0.80
CA GLY A 277 -27.99 -13.31 -0.05
C GLY A 277 -27.37 -11.94 -0.39
N GLN A 278 -28.19 -10.91 -0.60
CA GLN A 278 -27.69 -9.54 -0.77
C GLN A 278 -27.01 -9.04 0.50
N LEU A 279 -27.57 -9.30 1.69
CA LEU A 279 -26.93 -8.96 2.96
C LEU A 279 -25.61 -9.74 3.16
N MET A 280 -25.57 -11.03 2.80
CA MET A 280 -24.35 -11.84 2.87
C MET A 280 -23.26 -11.31 1.93
N SER A 281 -23.61 -10.96 0.69
CA SER A 281 -22.70 -10.30 -0.26
C SER A 281 -22.16 -9.00 0.32
N HIS A 282 -23.04 -8.21 0.95
CA HIS A 282 -22.71 -6.92 1.56
C HIS A 282 -21.64 -7.07 2.64
N VAL A 283 -21.78 -8.08 3.52
CA VAL A 283 -20.80 -8.39 4.56
C VAL A 283 -19.43 -8.72 3.96
N PHE A 284 -19.37 -9.52 2.90
CA PHE A 284 -18.11 -9.83 2.24
C PHE A 284 -17.46 -8.60 1.61
N TYR A 285 -18.25 -7.71 0.99
CA TYR A 285 -17.74 -6.45 0.47
C TYR A 285 -17.18 -5.53 1.55
N LEU A 286 -17.76 -5.53 2.76
CA LEU A 286 -17.16 -4.79 3.88
C LEU A 286 -15.73 -5.28 4.16
N GLY A 287 -15.49 -6.59 4.19
CA GLY A 287 -14.13 -7.12 4.35
C GLY A 287 -13.16 -6.61 3.27
N MET A 288 -13.64 -6.47 2.03
CA MET A 288 -12.84 -5.98 0.91
C MET A 288 -12.51 -4.48 1.00
N LEU A 289 -13.34 -3.67 1.67
CA LEU A 289 -13.11 -2.23 1.84
C LEU A 289 -11.99 -1.88 2.82
N ALA A 290 -11.54 -2.82 3.65
CA ALA A 290 -10.46 -2.57 4.59
C ALA A 290 -9.14 -2.18 3.90
N TRP A 291 -8.78 -2.88 2.82
CA TRP A 291 -7.53 -2.64 2.10
C TRP A 291 -7.51 -1.29 1.37
N PRO A 292 -8.51 -0.91 0.55
CA PRO A 292 -8.58 0.42 -0.08
C PRO A 292 -8.41 1.59 0.89
N MET A 293 -8.94 1.46 2.11
CA MET A 293 -8.87 2.51 3.11
C MET A 293 -7.46 2.64 3.72
N ILE A 294 -6.72 1.54 3.83
CA ILE A 294 -5.29 1.54 4.20
C ILE A 294 -4.46 2.09 3.03
N ALA A 295 -4.71 1.61 1.81
CA ALA A 295 -4.04 2.03 0.59
C ALA A 295 -4.12 3.56 0.38
N MET A 296 -5.25 4.17 0.73
CA MET A 296 -5.41 5.63 0.66
C MET A 296 -4.42 6.37 1.55
N GLY A 297 -4.15 5.84 2.75
CA GLY A 297 -3.17 6.39 3.69
C GLY A 297 -1.75 6.30 3.16
N GLU A 298 -1.37 5.12 2.66
CA GLU A 298 -0.02 4.86 2.13
C GLU A 298 0.26 5.64 0.85
N LEU A 299 -0.72 5.76 -0.05
CA LEU A 299 -0.63 6.56 -1.27
C LEU A 299 -0.17 7.99 -0.99
N ILE A 300 -0.68 8.61 0.08
CA ILE A 300 -0.34 9.98 0.42
C ILE A 300 1.13 10.09 0.82
N ASN A 301 1.62 9.13 1.63
CA ASN A 301 3.01 9.12 2.09
C ASN A 301 3.95 8.93 0.90
N ILE A 302 3.70 7.91 0.06
CA ILE A 302 4.50 7.62 -1.14
C ILE A 302 4.47 8.81 -2.10
N ALA A 303 3.29 9.39 -2.34
CA ALA A 303 3.16 10.55 -3.23
C ALA A 303 3.92 11.77 -2.71
N GLN A 304 3.91 12.03 -1.40
CA GLN A 304 4.66 13.13 -0.79
C GLN A 304 6.16 12.91 -0.90
N GLN A 305 6.65 11.72 -0.55
CA GLN A 305 8.06 11.35 -0.65
C GLN A 305 8.56 11.46 -2.09
N ALA A 306 7.86 10.85 -3.05
CA ALA A 306 8.23 10.90 -4.46
C ALA A 306 8.17 12.32 -5.03
N THR A 307 7.24 13.16 -4.57
CA THR A 307 7.18 14.57 -4.97
C THR A 307 8.41 15.32 -4.48
N ALA A 308 8.82 15.14 -3.22
CA ALA A 308 10.00 15.78 -2.64
C ALA A 308 11.28 15.30 -3.33
N SER A 309 11.44 13.99 -3.52
CA SER A 309 12.56 13.39 -4.26
C SER A 309 12.64 13.89 -5.70
N MET A 310 11.50 13.98 -6.39
CA MET A 310 11.45 14.55 -7.75
C MET A 310 11.87 16.02 -7.77
N ASP A 311 11.41 16.84 -6.81
CA ASP A 311 11.82 18.25 -6.74
C ASP A 311 13.34 18.38 -6.53
N ARG A 312 13.97 17.50 -5.71
CA ARG A 312 15.44 17.47 -5.53
C ARG A 312 16.21 17.01 -6.77
N VAL A 313 15.69 16.01 -7.48
CA VAL A 313 16.31 15.48 -8.71
C VAL A 313 16.17 16.48 -9.87
N GLN A 314 15.08 17.24 -9.91
CA GLN A 314 14.86 18.30 -10.91
C GLN A 314 15.88 19.43 -10.83
N GLU A 315 16.55 19.65 -9.68
CA GLU A 315 17.68 20.58 -9.58
C GLU A 315 18.87 20.18 -10.48
N ILE A 316 18.93 18.91 -10.94
CA ILE A 316 19.98 18.39 -11.83
C ILE A 316 19.50 18.34 -13.30
N TRP A 317 18.19 18.16 -13.53
CA TRP A 317 17.63 17.79 -14.85
C TRP A 317 17.51 18.92 -15.87
#